data_AF-A0A5B3GVG1-F1
#
_entry.id   AF-A0A5B3GVG1-F1
#
_cell.length_a   1.000
_cell.length_b   1.000
_cell.length_c   1.000
_cell.angle_alpha   90.00
_cell.angle_beta   90.00
_cell.angle_gamma   90.00
#
_symmetry.space_group_name_H-M   'P 1'
#
loop_
_entity.id
_entity.type
_entity.pdbx_description
1 polymer ?
#
loop_
_entity_poly.entity_id
_entity_poly.type
_entity_poly.pdbx_seq_one_letter_code
_entity_poly.pdbx_strand_id
1 'polypeptide(L)'
;METGMEKKQTAFRLNANLLERLKEQAKRANRSLSNYVECILMDSVYNEPNETTITAIKEARSGKHAGVVDISSTEAFIKSCEE
;
A
#
# COMPACT_ATOMS: atom_id res chain seq x y z
N MET A 1 5.79 23.65 -7.77
CA MET A 1 4.71 23.84 -8.76
C MET A 1 4.09 22.48 -8.95
N GLU A 2 2.88 22.26 -8.43
CA GLU A 2 2.16 21.00 -8.63
C GLU A 2 1.82 20.87 -10.11
N THR A 3 2.56 20.04 -10.82
CA THR A 3 2.20 19.65 -12.19
C THR A 3 0.93 18.82 -12.06
N GLY A 4 -0.22 19.42 -12.36
CA GLY A 4 -1.47 18.67 -12.47
C GLY A 4 -1.25 17.49 -13.40
N MET A 5 -1.24 16.27 -12.85
CA MET A 5 -1.00 15.06 -13.63
C MET A 5 -2.01 15.02 -14.78
N GLU A 6 -1.52 14.92 -16.02
CA GLU A 6 -2.39 14.84 -17.19
C GLU A 6 -3.31 13.62 -17.08
N LYS A 7 -4.63 13.87 -17.00
CA LYS A 7 -5.62 12.81 -16.99
C LYS A 7 -6.09 12.52 -18.42
N LYS A 8 -5.96 11.28 -18.85
CA LYS A 8 -6.45 10.81 -20.16
C LYS A 8 -7.74 10.01 -20.00
N GLN A 9 -8.78 10.39 -20.73
CA GLN A 9 -10.04 9.65 -20.73
C GLN A 9 -9.83 8.27 -21.37
N THR A 10 -10.17 7.23 -20.61
CA THR A 10 -10.09 5.83 -21.07
C THR A 10 -11.41 5.13 -20.77
N ALA A 11 -11.92 4.36 -21.74
CA ALA A 11 -13.15 3.59 -21.58
C ALA A 11 -12.83 2.12 -21.27
N PHE A 12 -13.43 1.60 -20.20
CA PHE A 12 -13.32 0.19 -19.83
C PHE A 12 -14.69 -0.47 -19.89
N ARG A 13 -14.73 -1.73 -20.35
CA ARG A 13 -15.89 -2.58 -20.19
C ARG A 13 -15.75 -3.34 -18.87
N LEU A 14 -16.62 -3.04 -17.92
CA LEU A 14 -16.66 -3.71 -16.61
C LEU A 14 -17.94 -4.52 -16.49
N ASN A 15 -17.88 -5.59 -15.70
CA ASN A 15 -19.08 -6.33 -15.31
C ASN A 15 -20.06 -5.39 -14.58
N ALA A 16 -21.36 -5.49 -14.89
CA ALA A 16 -22.37 -4.60 -14.30
C ALA A 16 -22.41 -4.69 -12.77
N ASN A 17 -22.27 -5.89 -12.18
CA ASN A 17 -22.25 -6.05 -10.73
C ASN A 17 -21.01 -5.40 -10.10
N LEU A 18 -19.85 -5.49 -10.77
CA LEU A 18 -18.64 -4.82 -10.31
C LEU A 18 -18.80 -3.30 -10.33
N LEU A 19 -19.40 -2.75 -11.39
CA LEU A 19 -19.64 -1.31 -11.51
C LEU A 19 -20.51 -0.78 -10.37
N GLU A 20 -21.58 -1.49 -10.02
CA GLU A 20 -22.45 -1.11 -8.90
C GLU A 20 -21.70 -1.13 -7.56
N ARG A 21 -20.92 -2.18 -7.29
CA ARG A 21 -20.08 -2.25 -6.08
C ARG A 21 -19.07 -1.11 -6.02
N LEU A 22 -18.42 -0.78 -7.13
CA LEU A 22 -17.45 0.33 -7.19
C LEU A 22 -18.13 1.67 -6.90
N LYS A 23 -19.36 1.91 -7.39
CA LYS A 23 -20.12 3.12 -7.08
C LYS A 23 -20.46 3.22 -5.59
N GLU A 24 -20.90 2.12 -4.98
CA GLU A 24 -21.19 2.09 -3.55
C GLU A 24 -19.95 2.40 -2.71
N GLN A 25 -18.82 1.79 -3.03
CA GLN A 25 -17.57 2.05 -2.31
C GLN A 25 -17.04 3.48 -2.53
N ALA A 26 -17.12 3.99 -3.76
CA ALA A 26 -16.76 5.38 -4.06
C ALA A 26 -17.59 6.36 -3.23
N LYS A 27 -18.90 6.12 -3.09
CA LYS A 27 -19.79 6.93 -2.24
C LYS A 27 -19.41 6.83 -0.76
N ARG A 28 -19.13 5.63 -0.25
CA ARG A 28 -18.66 5.43 1.13
C ARG A 28 -17.36 6.18 1.42
N ALA A 29 -16.46 6.25 0.43
CA ALA A 29 -15.19 6.96 0.52
C ALA A 29 -15.32 8.48 0.26
N ASN A 30 -16.52 9.00 -0.01
CA ASN A 30 -16.75 10.39 -0.43
C ASN A 30 -15.90 10.82 -1.63
N ARG A 31 -15.74 9.93 -2.61
CA ARG A 31 -14.95 10.15 -3.83
C ARG A 31 -15.80 9.95 -5.08
N SER A 32 -15.39 10.59 -6.17
CA SER A 32 -15.95 10.27 -7.49
C SER A 32 -15.55 8.85 -7.90
N LEU A 33 -16.39 8.18 -8.70
CA LEU A 33 -16.08 6.84 -9.21
C LEU A 33 -14.74 6.81 -9.94
N SER A 34 -14.46 7.83 -10.76
CA SER A 34 -13.19 7.93 -11.50
C SER A 34 -11.99 8.04 -10.57
N ASN A 35 -12.07 8.89 -9.53
CA ASN A 35 -10.98 9.03 -8.56
C ASN A 35 -10.80 7.75 -7.73
N TYR A 36 -11.90 7.11 -7.33
CA TYR A 36 -11.86 5.87 -6.57
C TYR A 36 -11.20 4.73 -7.36
N VAL A 37 -11.58 4.58 -8.63
CA VAL A 37 -10.96 3.58 -9.53
C VAL A 37 -9.50 3.91 -9.80
N GLU A 38 -9.15 5.18 -10.01
CA GLU A 38 -7.76 5.62 -10.19
C GLU A 38 -6.88 5.23 -9.00
N CYS A 39 -7.34 5.47 -7.76
CA CYS A 39 -6.60 5.06 -6.56
C CYS A 39 -6.41 3.54 -6.48
N ILE A 40 -7.47 2.75 -6.71
CA ILE A 40 -7.35 1.28 -6.69
C ILE A 40 -6.34 0.78 -7.73
N LEU A 41 -6.38 1.34 -8.94
CA LEU A 41 -5.45 0.96 -10.00
C LEU A 41 -4.02 1.37 -9.67
N MET A 42 -3.82 2.56 -9.09
CA MET A 42 -2.52 3.00 -8.61
C MET A 42 -2.00 2.06 -7.51
N ASP A 43 -2.81 1.77 -6.49
CA ASP A 43 -2.42 0.86 -5.42
C ASP A 43 -2.08 -0.53 -5.98
N SER A 44 -2.84 -1.02 -6.94
CA SER A 44 -2.60 -2.34 -7.56
C SER A 44 -1.33 -2.38 -8.43
N VAL A 45 -0.98 -1.30 -9.12
CA VAL A 45 0.15 -1.26 -10.06
C VAL A 45 1.44 -0.83 -9.35
N TYR A 46 1.35 0.05 -8.35
CA TYR A 46 2.48 0.56 -7.57
C TYR A 46 2.72 -0.21 -6.27
N ASN A 47 2.18 -1.42 -6.13
CA ASN A 47 2.40 -2.27 -4.97
C ASN A 47 3.83 -2.88 -4.89
N GLU A 48 4.76 -2.44 -5.73
CA GLU A 48 6.17 -2.79 -5.58
C GLU A 48 6.80 -1.99 -4.43
N PRO A 49 7.40 -2.66 -3.43
CA PRO A 49 8.12 -1.96 -2.38
C PRO A 49 9.20 -1.06 -3.00
N ASN A 50 9.35 0.18 -2.52
CA ASN A 50 10.41 1.05 -3.01
C ASN A 50 11.80 0.45 -2.74
N GLU A 51 12.85 0.98 -3.41
CA GLU A 51 14.21 0.43 -3.29
C GLU A 51 14.70 0.31 -1.84
N THR A 52 14.35 1.28 -0.98
CA THR A 52 14.66 1.27 0.45
C THR A 52 13.98 0.10 1.15
N THR A 53 12.69 -0.13 0.89
CA THR A 53 11.93 -1.27 1.47
C THR A 53 12.45 -2.61 0.95
N ILE A 54 12.78 -2.71 -0.34
CA ILE A 54 13.38 -3.93 -0.90
C ILE A 54 14.72 -4.24 -0.21
N THR A 55 15.55 -3.21 0.01
CA THR A 55 16.85 -3.35 0.67
C THR A 55 16.69 -3.82 2.11
N ALA A 56 15.78 -3.20 2.88
CA ALA A 56 15.47 -3.62 4.25
C ALA A 56 14.93 -5.07 4.31
N ILE A 57 14.09 -5.48 3.36
CA ILE A 57 13.60 -6.88 3.27
C ILE A 57 14.76 -7.84 3.00
N LYS A 58 15.67 -7.50 2.08
CA LYS A 58 16.86 -8.33 1.77
C LYS A 58 17.80 -8.43 2.97
N GLU A 59 18.01 -7.33 3.67
CA GLU A 59 18.84 -7.25 4.88
C GLU A 59 18.24 -8.09 6.02
N ALA A 60 16.95 -7.94 6.31
CA ALA A 60 16.25 -8.76 7.29
C ALA A 60 16.33 -10.27 6.95
N ARG A 61 16.14 -10.63 5.67
CA ARG A 61 16.28 -12.03 5.21
C ARG A 61 17.72 -12.56 5.28
N SER A 62 18.72 -11.69 5.19
CA SER A 62 20.13 -12.09 5.31
C SER A 62 20.51 -12.51 6.74
N GLY A 63 19.67 -12.18 7.74
CA GLY A 63 19.91 -12.52 9.14
C GLY A 63 21.05 -11.75 9.80
N LYS A 64 21.72 -10.84 9.08
CA LYS A 64 22.90 -10.10 9.55
C LYS A 64 22.60 -9.21 10.77
N HIS A 65 21.36 -8.74 10.89
CA HIS A 65 20.90 -7.82 11.95
C HIS A 65 19.71 -8.37 12.73
N ALA A 66 19.42 -9.67 12.57
CA ALA A 66 18.39 -10.34 13.35
C ALA A 66 18.99 -10.70 14.72
N GLY A 67 18.89 -9.79 15.69
CA GLY A 67 19.20 -10.05 17.10
C GLY A 67 18.24 -11.09 17.71
N VAL A 68 18.48 -11.45 18.98
CA VAL A 68 17.57 -12.30 19.74
C VAL A 68 16.52 -11.40 20.40
N VAL A 69 15.27 -11.53 19.95
CA VAL A 69 14.14 -10.80 20.52
C VAL A 69 13.69 -11.49 21.81
N ASP A 70 13.63 -10.73 22.91
CA ASP A 70 13.09 -11.21 24.17
C ASP A 70 11.57 -10.94 24.21
N ILE A 71 10.77 -12.00 24.32
CA ILE A 71 9.30 -11.94 24.37
C ILE A 71 8.73 -12.17 25.77
N SER A 72 9.57 -12.14 26.81
CA SER A 72 9.15 -12.41 28.20
C SER A 72 8.27 -11.32 28.81
N SER A 73 8.42 -10.06 28.36
CA SER A 73 7.58 -8.93 28.75
C SER A 73 7.62 -7.82 27.70
N THR A 74 6.69 -6.88 27.76
CA THR A 74 6.67 -5.72 26.85
C THR A 74 7.91 -4.83 27.00
N GLU A 75 8.41 -4.68 28.23
CA GLU A 75 9.64 -3.91 28.51
C GLU A 75 10.88 -4.64 28.00
N ALA A 76 10.95 -5.96 28.16
CA ALA A 76 12.06 -6.77 27.64
C ALA A 76 12.11 -6.76 26.10
N PHE A 77 10.94 -6.81 25.46
CA PHE A 77 10.81 -6.73 24.00
C PHE A 77 11.35 -5.41 23.45
N ILE A 78 10.90 -4.27 24.02
CA ILE A 78 11.35 -2.93 23.58
C ILE A 78 12.87 -2.83 23.73
N LYS A 79 13.40 -3.23 24.89
CA LYS A 79 14.85 -3.20 25.15
C LYS A 79 15.63 -4.05 24.15
N SER A 80 15.11 -5.22 23.78
CA SER A 80 15.77 -6.12 22.80
C SER A 80 15.76 -5.60 21.36
N CYS A 81 14.96 -4.59 21.04
CA CYS A 81 14.93 -3.94 19.72
C CYS A 81 15.75 -2.63 19.66
N GLU A 82 16.17 -2.10 20.81
CA GLU A 82 16.98 -0.87 20.92
C GLU A 82 18.50 -1.15 20.95
N GLU A 83 18.90 -2.39 21.26
CA GLU A 83 20.29 -2.89 21.27
C GLU A 83 20.72 -3.47 19.91
#